data_AF-A0A7W2BJD4-F1
#
_entry.id   AF-A0A7W2BJD4-F1
#
_cell.length_a   1.000
_cell.length_b   1.000
_cell.length_c   1.000
_cell.angle_alpha   90.00
_cell.angle_beta   90.00
_cell.angle_gamma   90.00
#
_symmetry.space_group_name_H-M   'P 1'
#
loop_
_entity.id
_entity.type
_entity.pdbx_description
1 polymer ?
#
loop_
_entity_poly.entity_id
_entity_poly.type
_entity_poly.pdbx_seq_one_letter_code
_entity_poly.pdbx_strand_id
1 'polypeptide(L)'
;MSIAWHEIRDHLMLSSSTLNFQRNFEALRRNSEPLTHFADPAALLDTLHVGGHGPEEKNRLLVALVGVAQSSGETADCALTLMLLALWPGLDAVRRRSIWRRIGTGDEVASEILARASEAIRGLNLRRVNWIAATILRNIERDLIRTRQREDRHQSLRSQTDPDEIPTDGQASANASSALLHRDLVRIVGKDSDLVIRVAVDGFSQAEVASELGLSEAATRKRYQRATRRLRDVLQEFR
;
A
#
# COMPACT_ATOMS: atom_id res chain seq x y z
N MET A 1 0.12 6.55 -19.81
CA MET A 1 -0.95 6.04 -18.94
C MET A 1 -1.21 4.61 -19.36
N SER A 2 -1.09 3.61 -18.46
CA SER A 2 -1.38 2.22 -18.87
C SER A 2 -2.89 1.99 -18.82
N ILE A 3 -3.45 1.65 -19.98
CA ILE A 3 -4.89 1.46 -20.25
C ILE A 3 -5.44 0.33 -19.37
N ALA A 4 -4.63 -0.72 -19.16
CA ALA A 4 -4.96 -1.89 -18.36
C ALA A 4 -5.39 -1.56 -16.92
N TRP A 5 -4.78 -0.56 -16.27
CA TRP A 5 -5.13 -0.23 -14.88
C TRP A 5 -6.57 0.28 -14.73
N HIS A 6 -7.02 1.13 -15.64
CA HIS A 6 -8.38 1.65 -15.62
C HIS A 6 -9.39 0.57 -16.04
N GLU A 7 -9.04 -0.25 -17.04
CA GLU A 7 -9.87 -1.38 -17.47
C GLU A 7 -10.11 -2.39 -16.34
N ILE A 8 -9.10 -2.67 -15.51
CA ILE A 8 -9.26 -3.53 -14.33
C ILE A 8 -10.27 -2.93 -13.36
N ARG A 9 -10.17 -1.64 -13.06
CA ARG A 9 -11.12 -0.96 -12.18
C ARG A 9 -12.54 -1.07 -12.74
N ASP A 10 -12.68 -0.81 -14.02
CA ASP A 10 -13.97 -0.80 -14.71
C ASP A 10 -14.57 -2.21 -14.71
N HIS A 11 -13.74 -3.23 -14.94
CA HIS A 11 -14.17 -4.63 -14.82
C HIS A 11 -14.63 -5.00 -13.41
N LEU A 12 -13.91 -4.57 -12.37
CA LEU A 12 -14.32 -4.77 -10.98
C LEU A 12 -15.65 -4.04 -10.67
N MET A 13 -15.81 -2.80 -11.16
CA MET A 13 -17.05 -2.04 -11.01
C MET A 13 -18.23 -2.69 -11.72
N LEU A 14 -18.03 -3.15 -12.97
CA LEU A 14 -19.04 -3.89 -13.73
C LEU A 14 -19.44 -5.19 -13.01
N SER A 15 -18.45 -5.95 -12.53
CA SER A 15 -18.68 -7.17 -11.74
C SER A 15 -19.53 -6.88 -10.49
N SER A 16 -19.24 -5.79 -9.79
CA SER A 16 -19.99 -5.36 -8.59
C SER A 16 -21.44 -4.97 -8.86
N SER A 17 -21.80 -4.74 -10.13
CA SER A 17 -23.15 -4.35 -10.56
C SER A 17 -24.01 -5.53 -11.04
N THR A 18 -23.46 -6.75 -11.09
CA THR A 18 -24.19 -7.93 -11.54
C THR A 18 -25.22 -8.41 -10.52
N LEU A 19 -26.32 -9.03 -10.97
CA LEU A 19 -27.35 -9.58 -10.08
C LEU A 19 -26.78 -10.62 -9.08
N ASN A 20 -25.83 -11.44 -9.53
CA ASN A 20 -25.16 -12.41 -8.65
C ASN A 20 -24.39 -11.71 -7.54
N PHE A 21 -23.66 -10.65 -7.88
CA PHE A 21 -22.94 -9.85 -6.90
C PHE A 21 -23.88 -9.17 -5.90
N GLN A 22 -25.01 -8.63 -6.36
CA GLN A 22 -26.03 -8.04 -5.48
C GLN A 22 -26.60 -9.06 -4.48
N ARG A 23 -26.87 -10.29 -4.92
CA ARG A 23 -27.30 -11.39 -4.03
C ARG A 23 -26.22 -11.76 -3.01
N ASN A 24 -24.97 -11.85 -3.44
CA ASN A 24 -23.85 -12.14 -2.54
C ASN A 24 -23.60 -11.00 -1.55
N PHE A 25 -23.79 -9.75 -1.98
CA PHE A 25 -23.75 -8.59 -1.09
C PHE A 25 -24.89 -8.59 -0.08
N GLU A 26 -26.10 -9.02 -0.46
CA GLU A 26 -27.22 -9.19 0.46
C GLU A 26 -26.96 -10.29 1.50
N ALA A 27 -26.39 -11.43 1.08
CA ALA A 27 -25.95 -12.46 2.01
C ALA A 27 -24.86 -11.92 2.98
N LEU A 28 -23.91 -11.17 2.45
CA LEU A 28 -22.84 -10.55 3.23
C LEU A 28 -23.38 -9.57 4.28
N ARG A 29 -24.31 -8.68 3.91
CA ARG A 29 -24.88 -7.67 4.83
C ARG A 29 -25.72 -8.28 5.96
N ARG A 30 -26.38 -9.42 5.70
CA ARG A 30 -27.16 -10.15 6.72
C ARG A 30 -26.28 -10.80 7.79
N ASN A 31 -25.07 -11.18 7.40
CA ASN A 31 -24.15 -11.91 8.26
C ASN A 31 -23.08 -11.01 8.92
N SER A 32 -23.10 -9.71 8.62
CA SER A 32 -22.11 -8.75 9.11
C SER A 32 -22.79 -7.47 9.61
N GLU A 33 -22.89 -7.32 10.94
CA GLU A 33 -23.54 -6.18 11.60
C GLU A 33 -23.08 -4.80 11.07
N PRO A 34 -21.77 -4.52 10.85
CA PRO A 34 -21.34 -3.21 10.36
C PRO A 34 -21.84 -2.88 8.95
N LEU A 35 -22.28 -3.88 8.19
CA LEU A 35 -22.63 -3.75 6.77
C LEU A 35 -24.14 -3.76 6.53
N THR A 36 -24.93 -4.01 7.57
CA THR A 36 -26.39 -4.19 7.47
C THR A 36 -27.13 -2.96 6.93
N HIS A 37 -26.61 -1.75 7.18
CA HIS A 37 -27.27 -0.50 6.81
C HIS A 37 -27.09 -0.08 5.34
N PHE A 38 -26.21 -0.74 4.58
CA PHE A 38 -25.96 -0.37 3.19
C PHE A 38 -26.99 -1.02 2.24
N ALA A 39 -27.65 -0.19 1.44
CA ALA A 39 -28.65 -0.64 0.48
C ALA A 39 -28.03 -1.47 -0.66
N ASP A 40 -26.87 -1.05 -1.14
CA ASP A 40 -26.15 -1.63 -2.27
C ASP A 40 -24.62 -1.44 -2.12
N PRO A 41 -23.82 -2.10 -2.97
CA PRO A 41 -22.37 -1.95 -3.00
C PRO A 41 -21.87 -0.52 -3.22
N ALA A 42 -22.57 0.29 -4.01
CA ALA A 42 -22.14 1.64 -4.34
C ALA A 42 -22.22 2.56 -3.11
N ALA A 43 -23.31 2.48 -2.35
CA ALA A 43 -23.47 3.21 -1.09
C ALA A 43 -22.34 2.90 -0.09
N LEU A 44 -21.92 1.64 0.01
CA LEU A 44 -20.79 1.23 0.84
C LEU A 44 -19.47 1.84 0.36
N LEU A 45 -19.20 1.77 -0.95
CA LEU A 45 -17.98 2.32 -1.54
C LEU A 45 -17.92 3.85 -1.41
N ASP A 46 -19.04 4.54 -1.60
CA ASP A 46 -19.15 5.97 -1.40
C ASP A 46 -18.80 6.37 0.03
N THR A 47 -19.34 5.67 1.04
CA THR A 47 -18.97 5.89 2.45
C THR A 47 -17.46 5.68 2.69
N LEU A 48 -16.86 4.67 2.06
CA LEU A 48 -15.43 4.38 2.20
C LEU A 48 -14.55 5.44 1.51
N HIS A 49 -14.99 6.01 0.39
CA HIS A 49 -14.23 7.00 -0.39
C HIS A 49 -14.44 8.45 0.04
N VAL A 50 -15.65 8.85 0.43
CA VAL A 50 -16.01 10.25 0.74
C VAL A 50 -15.41 10.71 2.08
N GLY A 51 -14.84 11.91 2.12
CA GLY A 51 -14.08 12.46 3.25
C GLY A 51 -14.87 12.86 4.51
N GLY A 52 -16.17 12.55 4.58
CA GLY A 52 -17.05 12.97 5.69
C GLY A 52 -17.19 11.97 6.84
N HIS A 53 -16.84 10.70 6.62
CA HIS A 53 -16.94 9.65 7.63
C HIS A 53 -15.65 9.52 8.44
N GLY A 54 -15.79 9.29 9.75
CA GLY A 54 -14.66 9.13 10.66
C GLY A 54 -13.78 7.94 10.27
N PRO A 55 -12.45 8.04 10.43
CA PRO A 55 -11.53 6.97 10.05
C PRO A 55 -11.81 5.65 10.77
N GLU A 56 -12.32 5.69 12.01
CA GLU A 56 -12.71 4.53 12.80
C GLU A 56 -13.91 3.79 12.19
N GLU A 57 -14.90 4.52 11.69
CA GLU A 57 -16.07 3.94 11.02
C GLU A 57 -15.64 3.19 9.75
N LYS A 58 -14.87 3.87 8.89
CA LYS A 58 -14.32 3.25 7.68
C LYS A 58 -13.50 2.01 8.00
N ASN A 59 -12.68 2.08 9.05
CA ASN A 59 -11.86 0.95 9.44
C ASN A 59 -12.70 -0.23 9.95
N ARG A 60 -13.79 0.00 10.70
CA ARG A 60 -14.73 -1.08 11.09
C ARG A 60 -15.33 -1.79 9.89
N LEU A 61 -15.73 -1.05 8.86
CA LEU A 61 -16.25 -1.61 7.61
C LEU A 61 -15.19 -2.47 6.90
N LEU A 62 -13.96 -1.98 6.80
CA LEU A 62 -12.85 -2.73 6.21
C LEU A 62 -12.51 -3.99 7.01
N VAL A 63 -12.57 -3.95 8.34
CA VAL A 63 -12.38 -5.15 9.19
C VAL A 63 -13.43 -6.21 8.88
N ALA A 64 -14.70 -5.82 8.77
CA ALA A 64 -15.79 -6.73 8.44
C ALA A 64 -15.60 -7.36 7.06
N LEU A 65 -15.25 -6.56 6.05
CA LEU A 65 -14.98 -7.05 4.69
C LEU A 65 -13.78 -8.00 4.65
N VAL A 66 -12.69 -7.71 5.36
CA VAL A 66 -11.55 -8.64 5.45
C VAL A 66 -11.96 -9.95 6.09
N GLY A 67 -12.73 -9.92 7.17
CA GLY A 67 -13.21 -11.14 7.83
C GLY A 67 -14.00 -12.05 6.88
N VAL A 68 -14.86 -11.47 6.04
CA VAL A 68 -15.61 -12.23 5.01
C VAL A 68 -14.70 -12.66 3.86
N ALA A 69 -13.79 -11.82 3.39
CA ALA A 69 -12.85 -12.17 2.31
C ALA A 69 -11.89 -13.33 2.68
N GLN A 70 -11.70 -13.54 3.98
CA GLN A 70 -10.91 -14.65 4.54
C GLN A 70 -11.72 -15.95 4.72
N SER A 71 -13.04 -15.90 4.61
CA SER A 71 -13.86 -17.11 4.63
C SER A 71 -13.80 -17.83 3.28
N SER A 72 -14.35 -19.04 3.22
CA SER A 72 -14.60 -19.74 1.97
C SER A 72 -16.00 -19.40 1.45
N GLY A 73 -16.21 -19.49 0.14
CA GLY A 73 -17.52 -19.33 -0.51
C GLY A 73 -17.69 -18.06 -1.32
N GLU A 74 -18.84 -17.93 -1.99
CA GLU A 74 -19.11 -16.88 -2.98
C GLU A 74 -19.17 -15.46 -2.38
N THR A 75 -19.48 -15.34 -1.09
CA THR A 75 -19.43 -14.05 -0.36
C THR A 75 -18.01 -13.56 -0.14
N ALA A 76 -17.02 -14.46 -0.12
CA ALA A 76 -15.62 -14.09 0.07
C ALA A 76 -15.07 -13.34 -1.15
N ASP A 77 -15.40 -13.77 -2.36
CA ASP A 77 -14.99 -13.09 -3.59
C ASP A 77 -15.72 -11.75 -3.79
N CYS A 78 -16.98 -11.68 -3.35
CA CYS A 78 -17.72 -10.43 -3.25
C CYS A 78 -17.01 -9.43 -2.31
N ALA A 79 -16.64 -9.89 -1.10
CA ALA A 79 -15.91 -9.07 -0.13
C ALA A 79 -14.52 -8.65 -0.63
N LEU A 80 -13.80 -9.55 -1.32
CA LEU A 80 -12.50 -9.24 -1.93
C LEU A 80 -12.63 -8.14 -3.00
N THR A 81 -13.63 -8.25 -3.88
CA THR A 81 -13.91 -7.23 -4.90
C THR A 81 -14.20 -5.88 -4.27
N LEU A 82 -15.04 -5.85 -3.23
CA LEU A 82 -15.33 -4.62 -2.47
C LEU A 82 -14.08 -4.05 -1.81
N MET A 83 -13.21 -4.89 -1.24
CA MET A 83 -11.95 -4.45 -0.65
C MET A 83 -11.01 -3.84 -1.70
N LEU A 84 -10.88 -4.45 -2.87
CA LEU A 84 -10.06 -3.91 -3.95
C LEU A 84 -10.58 -2.56 -4.45
N LEU A 85 -11.90 -2.42 -4.61
CA LEU A 85 -12.54 -1.16 -4.98
C LEU A 85 -12.43 -0.10 -3.88
N ALA A 86 -12.62 -0.48 -2.62
CA ALA A 86 -12.47 0.42 -1.47
C ALA A 86 -11.05 0.97 -1.35
N LEU A 87 -10.05 0.12 -1.54
CA LEU A 87 -8.64 0.49 -1.47
C LEU A 87 -8.12 1.12 -2.77
N TRP A 88 -8.91 1.13 -3.85
CA TRP A 88 -8.48 1.55 -5.18
C TRP A 88 -7.76 2.91 -5.22
N PRO A 89 -8.26 3.99 -4.57
CA PRO A 89 -7.56 5.28 -4.58
C PRO A 89 -6.14 5.19 -3.97
N GLY A 90 -5.99 4.35 -2.94
CA GLY A 90 -4.70 4.08 -2.31
C GLY A 90 -3.80 3.22 -3.19
N LEU A 91 -4.33 2.19 -3.83
CA LEU A 91 -3.61 1.32 -4.77
C LEU A 91 -3.14 2.11 -6.00
N ASP A 92 -3.97 3.02 -6.51
CA ASP A 92 -3.59 3.92 -7.60
C ASP A 92 -2.42 4.83 -7.19
N ALA A 93 -2.46 5.36 -5.96
CA ALA A 93 -1.37 6.16 -5.43
C ALA A 93 -0.08 5.33 -5.29
N VAL A 94 -0.17 4.06 -4.85
CA VAL A 94 0.99 3.13 -4.82
C VAL A 94 1.52 2.90 -6.23
N ARG A 95 0.66 2.57 -7.20
CA ARG A 95 1.06 2.38 -8.61
C ARG A 95 1.78 3.60 -9.16
N ARG A 96 1.21 4.80 -9.00
CA ARG A 96 1.83 6.04 -9.48
C ARG A 96 3.20 6.27 -8.87
N ARG A 97 3.36 6.02 -7.56
CA ARG A 97 4.68 6.09 -6.90
C ARG A 97 5.65 5.03 -7.41
N SER A 98 5.19 3.80 -7.65
CA SER A 98 6.05 2.73 -8.18
C SER A 98 6.53 3.02 -9.60
N ILE A 99 5.67 3.53 -10.48
CA ILE A 99 6.04 3.97 -11.83
C ILE A 99 7.05 5.12 -11.74
N TRP A 100 6.80 6.10 -10.87
CA TRP A 100 7.72 7.21 -10.66
C TRP A 100 9.10 6.76 -10.16
N ARG A 101 9.14 5.73 -9.31
CA ARG A 101 10.38 5.07 -8.84
C ARG A 101 10.99 4.08 -9.84
N ARG A 102 10.40 3.90 -11.03
CA ARG A 102 10.87 2.96 -12.07
C ARG A 102 10.96 1.50 -11.58
N ILE A 103 10.04 1.08 -10.72
CA ILE A 103 10.01 -0.28 -10.14
C ILE A 103 9.64 -1.36 -11.18
N GLY A 104 9.07 -0.98 -12.32
CA GLY A 104 8.72 -1.88 -13.40
C GLY A 104 7.91 -1.14 -14.46
N THR A 105 7.44 -1.84 -15.48
CA THR A 105 6.50 -1.27 -16.46
C THR A 105 5.10 -1.08 -15.86
N GLY A 106 4.27 -0.26 -16.49
CA GLY A 106 2.95 0.09 -15.96
C GLY A 106 2.02 -1.09 -15.74
N ASP A 107 2.12 -2.13 -16.57
CA ASP A 107 1.22 -3.30 -16.55
C ASP A 107 1.75 -4.42 -15.63
N GLU A 108 3.07 -4.60 -15.56
CA GLU A 108 3.70 -5.47 -14.55
C GLU A 108 3.37 -4.97 -13.14
N VAL A 109 3.55 -3.67 -12.89
CA VAL A 109 3.22 -3.04 -11.60
C VAL A 109 1.73 -3.18 -11.27
N ALA A 110 0.84 -3.07 -12.26
CA ALA A 110 -0.59 -3.24 -12.07
C ALA A 110 -0.94 -4.66 -11.59
N SER A 111 -0.42 -5.66 -12.31
CA SER A 111 -0.68 -7.08 -12.00
C SER A 111 -0.11 -7.47 -10.64
N GLU A 112 1.09 -7.02 -10.34
CA GLU A 112 1.77 -7.28 -9.07
C GLU A 112 1.05 -6.62 -7.88
N ILE A 113 0.56 -5.38 -8.05
CA ILE A 113 -0.24 -4.70 -7.01
C ILE A 113 -1.52 -5.49 -6.71
N LEU A 114 -2.23 -5.98 -7.73
CA LEU A 114 -3.48 -6.74 -7.54
C LEU A 114 -3.24 -8.09 -6.89
N ALA A 115 -2.20 -8.82 -7.32
CA ALA A 115 -1.80 -10.08 -6.72
C ALA A 115 -1.49 -9.89 -5.24
N ARG A 116 -0.62 -8.92 -4.91
CA ARG A 116 -0.25 -8.62 -3.51
C ARG A 116 -1.41 -8.08 -2.69
N ALA A 117 -2.30 -7.27 -3.26
CA ALA A 117 -3.48 -6.80 -2.55
C ALA A 117 -4.40 -7.96 -2.18
N SER A 118 -4.66 -8.86 -3.12
CA SER A 118 -5.50 -10.04 -2.90
C SER A 118 -4.90 -10.96 -1.84
N GLU A 119 -3.59 -11.23 -1.93
CA GLU A 119 -2.86 -12.02 -0.93
C GLU A 119 -2.86 -11.35 0.45
N ALA A 120 -2.57 -10.04 0.50
CA ALA A 120 -2.54 -9.29 1.76
C ALA A 120 -3.90 -9.26 2.45
N ILE A 121 -5.00 -9.15 1.71
CA ILE A 121 -6.37 -9.21 2.26
C ILE A 121 -6.65 -10.60 2.83
N ARG A 122 -6.37 -11.66 2.07
CA ARG A 122 -6.63 -13.05 2.50
C ARG A 122 -5.72 -13.52 3.64
N GLY A 123 -4.50 -12.97 3.76
CA GLY A 123 -3.54 -13.33 4.81
C GLY A 123 -3.51 -12.40 6.03
N LEU A 124 -4.33 -11.35 6.08
CA LEU A 124 -4.22 -10.32 7.12
C LEU A 124 -4.56 -10.86 8.52
N ASN A 125 -3.65 -10.69 9.48
CA ASN A 125 -3.94 -11.02 10.87
C ASN A 125 -4.71 -9.87 11.58
N LEU A 126 -6.04 -9.98 11.60
CA LEU A 126 -6.95 -9.00 12.22
C LEU A 126 -6.72 -8.80 13.73
N ARG A 127 -6.07 -9.73 14.45
CA ARG A 127 -5.74 -9.55 15.87
C ARG A 127 -4.59 -8.58 16.10
N ARG A 128 -3.74 -8.37 15.09
CA ARG A 128 -2.52 -7.55 15.19
C ARG A 128 -2.65 -6.20 14.48
N VAL A 129 -3.59 -6.09 13.55
CA VAL A 129 -3.71 -4.93 12.66
C VAL A 129 -4.90 -4.07 13.07
N ASN A 130 -4.61 -2.84 13.48
CA ASN A 130 -5.64 -1.88 13.90
C ASN A 130 -6.14 -1.00 12.75
N TRP A 131 -5.33 -0.77 11.72
CA TRP A 131 -5.65 0.13 10.60
C TRP A 131 -5.51 -0.60 9.27
N ILE A 132 -6.61 -1.14 8.76
CA ILE A 132 -6.63 -2.10 7.64
C ILE A 132 -6.06 -1.48 6.36
N ALA A 133 -6.69 -0.41 5.87
CA ALA A 133 -6.27 0.24 4.62
C ALA A 133 -4.81 0.67 4.67
N ALA A 134 -4.43 1.40 5.72
CA ALA A 134 -3.06 1.91 5.86
C ALA A 134 -2.02 0.79 5.94
N THR A 135 -2.36 -0.34 6.56
CA THR A 135 -1.44 -1.48 6.71
C THR A 135 -1.28 -2.22 5.39
N ILE A 136 -2.39 -2.55 4.72
CA ILE A 136 -2.37 -3.24 3.42
C ILE A 136 -1.59 -2.40 2.40
N LEU A 137 -1.94 -1.13 2.23
CA LEU A 137 -1.29 -0.25 1.25
C LEU A 137 0.20 -0.08 1.51
N ARG A 138 0.60 0.09 2.78
CA ARG A 138 2.02 0.22 3.15
C ARG A 138 2.79 -1.07 2.95
N ASN A 139 2.18 -2.22 3.23
CA ASN A 139 2.85 -3.51 3.04
C ASN A 139 3.06 -3.79 1.55
N ILE A 140 2.03 -3.59 0.72
CA ILE A 140 2.15 -3.73 -0.74
C ILE A 140 3.25 -2.84 -1.28
N GLU A 141 3.25 -1.54 -0.95
CA GLU A 141 4.29 -0.62 -1.42
C GLU A 141 5.68 -1.05 -0.96
N ARG A 142 5.82 -1.44 0.32
CA ARG A 142 7.07 -1.93 0.87
C ARG A 142 7.58 -3.15 0.10
N ASP A 143 6.71 -4.12 -0.16
CA ASP A 143 7.12 -5.38 -0.76
C ASP A 143 7.42 -5.25 -2.26
N LEU A 144 6.77 -4.33 -2.96
CA LEU A 144 7.14 -3.94 -4.33
C LEU A 144 8.57 -3.38 -4.37
N ILE A 145 8.88 -2.43 -3.48
CA ILE A 145 10.21 -1.81 -3.44
C ILE A 145 11.27 -2.85 -3.10
N ARG A 146 10.99 -3.73 -2.14
CA ARG A 146 11.91 -4.82 -1.75
C ARG A 146 12.21 -5.80 -2.87
N THR A 147 11.17 -6.20 -3.60
CA THR A 147 11.33 -7.15 -4.71
C THR A 147 12.24 -6.55 -5.77
N ARG A 148 11.99 -5.29 -6.14
CA ARG A 148 12.86 -4.58 -7.10
C ARG A 148 14.29 -4.42 -6.61
N GLN A 149 14.50 -4.05 -5.35
CA GLN A 149 15.86 -3.93 -4.82
C GLN A 149 16.62 -5.26 -4.78
N ARG A 150 15.93 -6.38 -4.52
CA ARG A 150 16.55 -7.71 -4.60
C ARG A 150 16.96 -8.03 -6.04
N GLU A 151 16.11 -7.71 -7.01
CA GLU A 151 16.44 -7.86 -8.43
C GLU A 151 17.63 -6.99 -8.83
N ASP A 152 17.67 -5.70 -8.44
CA ASP A 152 18.78 -4.79 -8.73
C ASP A 152 20.10 -5.26 -8.08
N ARG A 153 20.04 -5.80 -6.85
CA ARG A 153 21.21 -6.41 -6.19
C ARG A 153 21.67 -7.67 -6.92
N HIS A 154 20.74 -8.53 -7.33
CA HIS A 154 21.08 -9.74 -8.08
C HIS A 154 21.63 -9.40 -9.47
N GLN A 155 21.11 -8.36 -10.12
CA GLN A 155 21.57 -7.88 -11.41
C GLN A 155 22.95 -7.22 -11.29
N SER A 156 23.18 -6.35 -10.31
CA SER A 156 24.51 -5.73 -10.11
C SER A 156 25.60 -6.74 -9.74
N LEU A 157 25.28 -7.77 -8.95
CA LEU A 157 26.19 -8.90 -8.71
C LEU A 157 26.50 -9.71 -9.98
N ARG A 158 25.57 -9.76 -10.95
CA ARG A 158 25.80 -10.39 -12.26
C ARG A 158 26.58 -9.47 -13.22
N SER A 159 26.28 -8.17 -13.24
CA SER A 159 26.93 -7.14 -14.05
C SER A 159 28.35 -6.80 -13.60
N GLN A 160 28.75 -7.08 -12.35
CA GLN A 160 30.16 -7.01 -11.91
C GLN A 160 31.11 -7.93 -12.71
N THR A 161 30.59 -8.72 -13.65
CA THR A 161 31.34 -9.54 -14.61
C THR A 161 31.49 -8.88 -15.99
N ASP A 162 30.92 -7.68 -16.23
CA ASP A 162 30.92 -7.00 -17.54
C ASP A 162 31.34 -5.51 -17.42
N PRO A 163 32.45 -5.06 -18.04
CA PRO A 163 33.04 -3.73 -17.76
C PRO A 163 32.37 -2.52 -18.45
N ASP A 164 31.34 -2.68 -19.27
CA ASP A 164 30.93 -1.66 -20.27
C ASP A 164 29.62 -0.89 -19.98
N GLU A 165 29.14 -0.84 -18.73
CA GLU A 165 27.86 -0.19 -18.42
C GLU A 165 27.97 1.35 -18.28
N ILE A 166 27.42 2.10 -19.24
CA ILE A 166 27.41 3.58 -19.28
C ILE A 166 26.17 4.14 -18.54
N PRO A 167 26.31 5.09 -17.58
CA PRO A 167 25.17 5.68 -16.87
C PRO A 167 24.28 6.55 -17.76
N THR A 168 22.96 6.42 -17.65
CA THR A 168 21.98 7.21 -18.42
C THR A 168 21.55 8.50 -17.70
N ASP A 169 21.33 9.59 -18.46
CA ASP A 169 21.02 10.97 -18.03
C ASP A 169 19.88 11.17 -17.00
N GLY A 170 19.02 10.16 -16.79
CA GLY A 170 17.94 10.22 -15.80
C GLY A 170 18.40 10.18 -14.32
N GLN A 171 19.65 9.79 -14.05
CA GLN A 171 20.17 9.66 -12.69
C GLN A 171 20.43 11.02 -12.03
N ALA A 172 20.83 12.05 -12.79
CA ALA A 172 21.18 13.36 -12.24
C ALA A 172 19.97 14.09 -11.59
N SER A 173 18.79 14.01 -12.21
CA SER A 173 17.57 14.69 -11.73
C SER A 173 16.92 13.99 -10.51
N ALA A 174 16.96 12.65 -10.48
CA ALA A 174 16.51 11.87 -9.33
C ALA A 174 17.41 12.09 -8.10
N ASN A 175 18.72 12.21 -8.32
CA ASN A 175 19.70 12.46 -7.25
C ASN A 175 19.51 13.84 -6.60
N ALA A 176 19.22 14.88 -7.39
CA ALA A 176 18.95 16.23 -6.87
C ALA A 176 17.67 16.29 -6.02
N SER A 177 16.60 15.61 -6.46
CA SER A 177 15.34 15.52 -5.71
C SER A 177 15.49 14.72 -4.40
N SER A 178 16.30 13.65 -4.44
CA SER A 178 16.63 12.84 -3.26
C SER A 178 17.43 13.63 -2.22
N ALA A 179 18.39 14.46 -2.66
CA ALA A 179 19.19 15.30 -1.77
C ALA A 179 18.36 16.39 -1.05
N LEU A 180 17.40 17.00 -1.75
CA LEU A 180 16.47 17.97 -1.15
C LEU A 180 15.56 17.31 -0.10
N LEU A 181 15.00 16.14 -0.44
CA LEU A 181 14.16 15.37 0.47
C LEU A 181 14.94 14.91 1.72
N HIS A 182 16.20 14.50 1.55
CA HIS A 182 17.08 14.17 2.68
C HIS A 182 17.31 15.37 3.60
N ARG A 183 17.67 16.52 3.03
CA ARG A 183 17.91 17.75 3.81
C ARG A 183 16.69 18.16 4.64
N ASP A 184 15.51 18.12 4.04
CA ASP A 184 14.27 18.51 4.71
C ASP A 184 13.90 17.50 5.81
N LEU A 185 14.13 16.20 5.58
CA LEU A 185 13.96 15.18 6.61
C LEU A 185 14.96 15.34 7.75
N VAL A 186 16.23 15.64 7.49
CA VAL A 186 17.23 15.94 8.53
C VAL A 186 16.77 17.11 9.40
N ARG A 187 16.18 18.15 8.80
CA ARG A 187 15.66 19.30 9.56
C ARG A 187 14.53 18.92 10.52
N ILE A 188 13.65 17.99 10.14
CA ILE A 188 12.46 17.64 10.93
C ILE A 188 12.74 16.49 11.93
N VAL A 189 13.44 15.44 11.49
CA VAL A 189 13.64 14.21 12.27
C VAL A 189 15.09 13.99 12.71
N GLY A 190 16.03 14.82 12.26
CA GLY A 190 17.43 14.76 12.67
C GLY A 190 18.07 13.43 12.28
N LYS A 191 18.79 12.82 13.23
CA LYS A 191 19.51 11.54 13.06
C LYS A 191 18.62 10.34 12.68
N ASP A 192 17.31 10.49 12.71
CA ASP A 192 16.37 9.47 12.25
C ASP A 192 16.00 9.63 10.76
N SER A 193 16.57 10.60 10.03
CA SER A 193 16.31 10.84 8.59
C SER A 193 16.61 9.62 7.75
N ASP A 194 17.79 9.01 7.91
CA ASP A 194 18.21 7.84 7.13
C ASP A 194 17.32 6.64 7.45
N LEU A 195 16.91 6.49 8.70
CA LEU A 195 15.94 5.47 9.11
C LEU A 195 14.58 5.70 8.46
N VAL A 196 14.11 6.94 8.38
CA VAL A 196 12.83 7.27 7.73
C VAL A 196 12.91 7.04 6.23
N ILE A 197 13.98 7.47 5.56
CA ILE A 197 14.19 7.26 4.13
C ILE A 197 14.23 5.76 3.84
N ARG A 198 15.05 5.00 4.57
CA ARG A 198 15.16 3.57 4.34
C ARG A 198 13.85 2.81 4.52
N VAL A 199 13.06 3.17 5.53
CA VAL A 199 11.80 2.44 5.80
C VAL A 199 10.64 2.96 4.94
N ALA A 200 10.53 4.26 4.70
CA ALA A 200 9.38 4.88 4.05
C ALA A 200 9.57 5.14 2.54
N VAL A 201 10.82 5.34 2.11
CA VAL A 201 11.20 5.62 0.72
C VAL A 201 11.80 4.37 0.08
N ASP A 202 12.76 3.73 0.76
CA ASP A 202 13.49 2.57 0.23
C ASP A 202 12.85 1.23 0.63
N GLY A 203 11.74 1.22 1.37
CA GLY A 203 10.95 0.01 1.62
C GLY A 203 11.61 -1.05 2.53
N PHE A 204 12.68 -0.74 3.26
CA PHE A 204 13.22 -1.69 4.25
C PHE A 204 12.26 -1.88 5.43
N SER A 205 12.23 -3.09 6.02
CA SER A 205 11.63 -3.22 7.36
C SER A 205 12.51 -2.57 8.41
N GLN A 206 11.88 -2.23 9.52
CA GLN A 206 12.60 -1.83 10.72
C GLN A 206 13.58 -2.92 11.20
N ALA A 207 13.30 -4.20 10.98
CA ALA A 207 14.21 -5.29 11.32
C ALA A 207 15.45 -5.31 10.41
N GLU A 208 15.27 -5.20 9.09
CA GLU A 208 16.39 -5.10 8.14
C GLU A 208 17.27 -3.88 8.43
N VAL A 209 16.66 -2.72 8.67
CA VAL A 209 17.40 -1.50 9.02
C VAL A 209 18.04 -1.62 10.41
N ALA A 210 17.41 -2.33 11.36
CA ALA A 210 17.99 -2.57 12.68
C ALA A 210 19.30 -3.37 12.56
N SER A 211 19.29 -4.46 11.79
CA SER A 211 20.49 -5.27 11.54
C SER A 211 21.60 -4.46 10.86
N GLU A 212 21.26 -3.61 9.89
CA GLU A 212 22.25 -2.81 9.17
C GLU A 212 22.82 -1.65 10.01
N LEU A 213 21.99 -1.04 10.87
CA LEU A 213 22.40 0.05 11.76
C LEU A 213 22.99 -0.44 13.10
N GLY A 214 23.10 -1.74 13.32
CA GLY A 214 23.58 -2.31 14.58
C GLY A 214 22.69 -2.00 15.80
N LEU A 215 21.37 -1.83 15.57
CA LEU A 215 20.38 -1.51 16.60
C LEU A 215 19.50 -2.72 16.89
N SER A 216 18.86 -2.75 18.06
CA SER A 216 17.79 -3.73 18.31
C SER A 216 16.53 -3.34 17.55
N GLU A 217 15.75 -4.34 17.10
CA GLU A 217 14.48 -4.12 16.38
C GLU A 217 13.51 -3.24 17.20
N ALA A 218 13.46 -3.45 18.53
CA ALA A 218 12.64 -2.64 19.42
C ALA A 218 13.09 -1.17 19.49
N ALA A 219 14.40 -0.90 19.45
CA ALA A 219 14.94 0.45 19.42
C ALA A 219 14.65 1.13 18.08
N THR A 220 14.86 0.43 16.96
CA THR A 220 14.57 0.92 15.61
C THR A 220 13.09 1.25 15.45
N ARG A 221 12.19 0.39 15.94
CA ARG A 221 10.74 0.65 15.96
C ARG A 221 10.39 1.92 16.73
N LYS A 222 10.93 2.10 17.94
CA LYS A 222 10.68 3.31 18.75
C LYS A 222 11.21 4.57 18.06
N ARG A 223 12.40 4.52 17.46
CA ARG A 223 12.98 5.66 16.71
C ARG A 223 12.12 6.02 15.51
N TYR A 224 11.75 5.04 14.69
CA TYR A 224 10.89 5.24 13.52
C TYR A 224 9.51 5.81 13.90
N GLN A 225 8.89 5.30 14.97
CA GLN A 225 7.60 5.80 15.45
C GLN A 225 7.68 7.27 15.90
N ARG A 226 8.76 7.67 16.58
CA ARG A 226 8.96 9.07 16.98
C ARG A 226 9.21 9.98 15.79
N ALA A 227 10.05 9.55 14.86
CA ALA A 227 10.37 10.30 13.65
C ALA A 227 9.11 10.54 12.78
N THR A 228 8.32 9.50 12.54
CA THR A 228 7.05 9.61 11.79
C THR A 228 5.99 10.42 12.51
N ARG A 229 5.98 10.44 13.86
CA ARG A 229 5.11 11.35 14.62
C ARG A 229 5.50 12.81 14.40
N ARG A 230 6.78 13.16 14.55
CA ARG A 230 7.28 14.52 14.28
C ARG A 230 6.95 15.01 12.87
N LEU A 231 7.10 14.14 11.88
CA LEU A 231 6.72 14.47 10.49
C LEU A 231 5.23 14.76 10.36
N ARG A 232 4.38 14.00 11.06
CA ARG A 232 2.93 14.24 11.05
C ARG A 232 2.59 15.55 11.73
N ASP A 233 3.20 15.86 12.86
CA ASP A 233 2.92 17.07 13.63
C ASP A 233 3.26 18.31 12.78
N VAL A 234 4.43 18.32 12.12
CA VAL A 234 4.82 19.39 11.18
C VAL A 234 3.87 19.49 9.99
N LEU A 235 3.45 18.36 9.40
CA LEU A 235 2.50 18.38 8.28
C LEU A 235 1.09 18.84 8.68
N GLN A 236 0.73 18.76 9.96
CA GLN A 236 -0.54 19.30 10.48
C GLN A 236 -0.47 20.82 10.72
N GLU A 237 0.70 21.39 11.03
CA GLU A 237 0.90 22.84 11.15
C GLU A 237 0.76 23.59 9.81
N PHE A 238 0.91 22.89 8.68
CA PHE A 238 0.76 23.44 7.33
C PHE A 238 -0.66 23.29 6.75
N ARG A 239 -1.65 22.86 7.54
CA ARG A 239 -3.02 22.58 7.09
C ARG A 239 -4.03 23.52 7.74
#